data_AF-A0A7S2MPL2-F1
#
_entry.id   AF-A0A7S2MPL2-F1
#
_cell.length_a   1.000
_cell.length_b   1.000
_cell.length_c   1.000
_cell.angle_alpha   90.00
_cell.angle_beta   90.00
_cell.angle_gamma   90.00
#
_symmetry.space_group_name_H-M   'P 1'
#
loop_
_entity.id
_entity.type
_entity.pdbx_description
1 polymer ?
#
loop_
_entity_poly.entity_id
_entity_poly.type
_entity_poly.pdbx_seq_one_letter_code
_entity_poly.pdbx_strand_id
1 'polypeptide(L)'
;PSGDSPPEDGESAWALAHAARVRRCLADAEAAAVAPAAAGLSAAPPVLDEEPLRSRWAEYCAKNSRHEAEGRHRCLFCSKLFKGPDFVEKHILKQHGQGLKEIVEELGKERVREAFLAAAKGPGWD
;
A
#
# COMPACT_ATOMS: atom_id res chain seq x y z
N PRO A 1 61.45 37.34 -2.85
CA PRO A 1 60.17 37.87 -3.35
C PRO A 1 59.24 36.69 -3.55
N SER A 2 58.18 36.70 -2.75
CA SER A 2 57.30 35.57 -2.44
C SER A 2 56.56 35.04 -3.66
N GLY A 3 56.31 33.73 -3.64
CA GLY A 3 55.77 32.96 -4.75
C GLY A 3 54.41 33.42 -5.24
N ASP A 4 54.26 33.32 -6.55
CA ASP A 4 53.01 33.41 -7.28
C ASP A 4 52.29 32.06 -7.12
N SER A 5 51.29 32.00 -6.24
CA SER A 5 50.37 30.86 -6.15
C SER A 5 49.11 31.17 -6.96
N PRO A 6 48.64 30.26 -7.84
CA PRO A 6 47.42 30.47 -8.62
C PRO A 6 46.15 30.48 -7.75
N PRO A 7 45.07 31.16 -8.18
CA PRO A 7 43.81 31.23 -7.43
C PRO A 7 43.03 29.91 -7.52
N GLU A 8 42.83 29.25 -6.38
CA GLU A 8 42.04 28.02 -6.21
C GLU A 8 40.52 28.28 -6.10
N ASP A 9 40.01 29.33 -6.75
CA ASP A 9 38.65 29.85 -6.46
C ASP A 9 37.55 29.23 -7.33
N GLY A 10 37.90 28.51 -8.41
CA GLY A 10 36.96 27.94 -9.37
C GLY A 10 36.28 26.65 -8.91
N GLU A 11 37.01 25.76 -8.25
CA GLU A 11 36.49 24.47 -7.78
C GLU A 11 35.57 24.63 -6.55
N SER A 12 35.84 25.63 -5.71
CA SER A 12 35.09 25.90 -4.48
C SER A 12 33.67 26.41 -4.74
N ALA A 13 33.50 27.40 -5.65
CA ALA A 13 32.19 27.98 -5.92
C ALA A 13 31.23 26.98 -6.60
N TRP A 14 31.73 26.19 -7.55
CA TRP A 14 30.95 25.13 -8.19
C TRP A 14 30.57 24.03 -7.20
N ALA A 15 31.50 23.59 -6.35
CA ALA A 15 31.24 22.59 -5.33
C ALA A 15 30.18 23.05 -4.32
N LEU A 16 30.22 24.32 -3.90
CA LEU A 16 29.21 24.91 -3.01
C LEU A 16 27.83 24.98 -3.68
N ALA A 17 27.76 25.39 -4.94
CA ALA A 17 26.51 25.44 -5.70
C ALA A 17 25.95 24.02 -5.97
N HIS A 18 26.82 23.05 -6.22
CA HIS A 18 26.44 21.64 -6.32
C HIS A 18 25.92 21.10 -4.99
N ALA A 19 26.63 21.31 -3.88
CA ALA A 19 26.19 20.92 -2.55
C ALA A 19 24.85 21.57 -2.17
N ALA A 20 24.62 22.82 -2.54
CA ALA A 20 23.33 23.49 -2.33
C ALA A 20 22.19 22.85 -3.15
N ARG A 21 22.45 22.45 -4.40
CA ARG A 21 21.46 21.71 -5.21
C ARG A 21 21.17 20.34 -4.63
N VAL A 22 22.20 19.59 -4.22
CA VAL A 22 22.06 18.28 -3.58
C VAL A 22 21.26 18.41 -2.29
N ARG A 23 21.59 19.37 -1.42
CA ARG A 23 20.82 19.65 -0.20
C ARG A 23 19.36 20.00 -0.47
N ARG A 24 19.09 20.76 -1.53
CA ARG A 24 17.71 21.06 -1.94
C ARG A 24 16.99 19.80 -2.41
N CYS A 25 17.61 18.98 -3.26
CA CYS A 25 17.02 17.70 -3.69
C CYS A 25 16.75 16.75 -2.52
N LEU A 26 17.64 16.71 -1.53
CA LEU A 26 17.44 15.92 -0.30
C LEU A 26 16.28 16.47 0.52
N ALA A 27 16.21 17.79 0.73
CA ALA A 27 15.10 18.43 1.44
C ALA A 27 13.75 18.23 0.73
N ASP A 28 13.72 18.31 -0.60
CA ASP A 28 12.53 18.04 -1.41
C ASP A 28 12.11 16.57 -1.32
N ALA A 29 13.08 15.63 -1.31
CA ALA A 29 12.82 14.20 -1.14
C ALA A 29 12.31 13.87 0.27
N GLU A 30 12.87 14.50 1.31
CA GLU A 30 12.39 14.38 2.69
C GLU A 30 10.98 14.95 2.85
N ALA A 31 10.71 16.13 2.27
CA ALA A 31 9.38 16.74 2.28
C ALA A 31 8.36 15.88 1.51
N ALA A 32 8.75 15.27 0.38
CA ALA A 32 7.92 14.33 -0.37
C ALA A 32 7.65 13.02 0.40
N ALA A 33 8.62 12.56 1.21
CA ALA A 33 8.45 11.41 2.09
C ALA A 33 7.50 11.71 3.28
N VAL A 34 7.40 12.97 3.69
CA VAL A 34 6.50 13.45 4.77
C VAL A 34 5.12 13.85 4.24
N ALA A 35 4.96 14.03 2.93
CA ALA A 35 3.66 14.30 2.32
C ALA A 35 2.71 13.08 2.50
N PRO A 36 1.41 13.32 2.78
CA PRO A 36 0.45 12.26 3.12
C PRO A 36 0.19 11.25 1.98
N ALA A 37 0.73 11.46 0.78
CA ALA A 37 0.69 10.48 -0.31
C ALA A 37 1.39 9.16 0.07
N ALA A 38 2.40 9.19 0.94
CA ALA A 38 3.06 7.99 1.46
C ALA A 38 2.31 7.34 2.64
N ALA A 39 1.42 8.07 3.33
CA ALA A 39 0.69 7.55 4.49
C ALA A 39 -0.26 6.40 4.11
N GLY A 40 -0.72 6.35 2.85
CA GLY A 40 -1.50 5.24 2.33
C GLY A 40 -0.67 3.98 2.03
N LEU A 41 0.63 4.10 1.81
CA LEU A 41 1.51 2.98 1.45
C LEU A 41 2.20 2.41 2.69
N SER A 42 1.42 2.05 3.70
CA SER A 42 1.95 1.33 4.86
C SER A 42 2.56 0.00 4.40
N ALA A 43 3.82 -0.24 4.80
CA ALA A 43 4.55 -1.48 4.57
C ALA A 43 4.06 -2.63 5.47
N ALA A 44 3.17 -2.35 6.43
CA ALA A 44 2.58 -3.37 7.26
C ALA A 44 1.66 -4.28 6.43
N PRO A 45 1.71 -5.61 6.63
CA PRO A 45 0.77 -6.52 5.99
C PRO A 45 -0.66 -6.15 6.42
N PRO A 46 -1.64 -6.21 5.50
CA PRO A 46 -3.01 -5.89 5.83
C PRO A 46 -3.56 -6.88 6.87
N VAL A 47 -4.20 -6.34 7.90
CA VAL A 47 -4.83 -7.12 8.96
C VAL A 47 -6.26 -7.44 8.53
N LEU A 48 -6.64 -8.73 8.60
CA LEU A 48 -7.93 -9.21 8.07
C LEU A 48 -9.15 -8.54 8.74
N ASP A 49 -9.03 -8.14 10.00
CA ASP A 49 -10.11 -7.51 10.76
C ASP A 49 -10.27 -6.01 10.45
N GLU A 50 -9.38 -5.42 9.65
CA GLU A 50 -9.46 -4.00 9.27
C GLU A 50 -10.26 -3.76 7.99
N GLU A 51 -10.98 -2.64 7.95
CA GLU A 51 -11.67 -2.19 6.75
C GLU A 51 -10.67 -1.62 5.72
N PRO A 52 -10.94 -1.79 4.41
CA PRO A 52 -12.10 -2.45 3.80
C PRO A 52 -11.95 -3.98 3.63
N LEU A 53 -10.82 -4.56 4.07
CA LEU A 53 -10.52 -5.98 3.86
C LEU A 53 -11.55 -6.89 4.54
N ARG A 54 -11.94 -6.57 5.77
CA ARG A 54 -12.96 -7.30 6.52
C ARG A 54 -14.30 -7.38 5.77
N SER A 55 -14.85 -6.25 5.32
CA SER A 55 -16.12 -6.24 4.56
C SER A 55 -16.02 -7.00 3.25
N ARG A 56 -14.96 -6.78 2.46
CA ARG A 56 -14.75 -7.51 1.19
C ARG A 56 -14.62 -9.01 1.40
N TRP A 57 -13.94 -9.42 2.48
CA TRP A 57 -13.81 -10.83 2.86
C TRP A 57 -15.15 -11.44 3.28
N ALA A 58 -15.92 -10.76 4.13
CA ALA A 58 -17.24 -11.22 4.55
C ALA A 58 -18.20 -11.41 3.36
N GLU A 59 -18.20 -10.45 2.42
CA GLU A 59 -18.97 -10.59 1.17
C GLU A 59 -18.50 -11.78 0.32
N TYR A 60 -17.19 -11.97 0.22
CA TYR A 60 -16.62 -13.09 -0.52
C TYR A 60 -17.05 -14.43 0.09
N CYS A 61 -17.02 -14.55 1.42
CA CYS A 61 -17.47 -15.75 2.11
C CYS A 61 -18.98 -15.97 2.00
N ALA A 62 -19.79 -14.90 2.03
CA ALA A 62 -21.23 -14.98 1.80
C ALA A 62 -21.54 -15.48 0.37
N LYS A 63 -20.82 -14.98 -0.65
CA LYS A 63 -20.97 -15.43 -2.05
C LYS A 63 -20.55 -16.89 -2.25
N ASN A 64 -19.60 -17.37 -1.46
CA ASN A 64 -19.02 -18.71 -1.58
C ASN A 64 -19.52 -19.70 -0.51
N SER A 65 -20.60 -19.36 0.18
CA SER A 65 -21.29 -20.24 1.11
C SER A 65 -22.80 -20.20 0.88
N ARG A 66 -23.49 -21.26 1.31
CA ARG A 66 -24.95 -21.36 1.20
C ARG A 66 -25.54 -21.84 2.51
N HIS A 67 -26.54 -21.13 3.01
CA HIS A 67 -27.37 -21.60 4.11
C HIS A 67 -28.40 -22.60 3.57
N GLU A 68 -28.36 -23.85 4.03
CA GLU A 68 -29.31 -24.89 3.59
C GLU A 68 -30.46 -25.08 4.58
N ALA A 69 -30.16 -24.98 5.87
CA ALA A 69 -31.13 -25.07 6.96
C ALA A 69 -30.48 -24.55 8.24
N GLU A 70 -31.27 -24.35 9.29
CA GLU A 70 -30.78 -23.94 10.60
C GLU A 70 -29.62 -24.83 11.07
N GLY A 71 -28.47 -24.20 11.37
CA GLY A 71 -27.26 -24.90 11.76
C GLY A 71 -26.59 -25.71 10.64
N ARG A 72 -26.91 -25.45 9.36
CA ARG A 72 -26.29 -26.11 8.19
C ARG A 72 -25.90 -25.09 7.13
N HIS A 73 -24.60 -24.82 7.06
CA HIS A 73 -23.99 -23.97 6.04
C HIS A 73 -23.03 -24.79 5.18
N ARG A 74 -23.15 -24.68 3.86
CA ARG A 74 -22.33 -25.40 2.89
C ARG A 74 -21.29 -24.48 2.26
N CYS A 75 -20.03 -24.92 2.20
CA CYS A 75 -19.00 -24.31 1.37
C CYS A 75 -19.23 -24.63 -0.11
N LEU A 76 -19.24 -23.63 -1.00
CA LEU A 76 -19.50 -23.85 -2.42
C LEU A 76 -18.28 -24.33 -3.22
N PHE A 77 -17.07 -24.27 -2.66
CA PHE A 77 -15.86 -24.78 -3.31
C PHE A 77 -15.70 -26.30 -3.18
N CYS A 78 -15.99 -26.86 -2.00
CA CYS A 78 -15.78 -28.28 -1.71
C CYS A 78 -17.03 -29.01 -1.19
N SER A 79 -18.19 -28.33 -1.14
CA SER A 79 -19.47 -28.87 -0.67
C SER A 79 -19.51 -29.35 0.78
N LYS A 80 -18.49 -29.05 1.60
CA LYS A 80 -18.47 -29.43 3.02
C LYS A 80 -19.51 -28.66 3.82
N LEU A 81 -20.16 -29.34 4.77
CA LEU A 81 -21.20 -28.79 5.65
C LEU A 81 -20.62 -28.41 7.01
N PHE A 82 -21.13 -27.31 7.56
CA PHE A 82 -20.71 -26.72 8.83
C PHE A 82 -21.90 -26.25 9.65
N LYS A 83 -21.70 -26.16 10.96
CA LYS A 83 -22.77 -25.81 11.92
C LYS A 83 -23.12 -24.31 11.95
N GLY A 84 -22.30 -23.46 11.33
CA GLY A 84 -22.50 -22.02 11.34
C GLY A 84 -21.62 -21.32 10.29
N PRO A 85 -21.92 -20.06 9.97
CA PRO A 85 -21.24 -19.31 8.92
C PRO A 85 -19.76 -19.07 9.28
N ASP A 86 -19.45 -18.76 10.54
CA ASP A 86 -18.06 -18.52 11.01
C ASP A 86 -17.13 -19.71 10.77
N PHE A 87 -17.67 -20.94 10.86
CA PHE A 87 -16.91 -22.15 10.58
C PHE A 87 -16.64 -22.33 9.08
N VAL A 88 -17.57 -21.91 8.23
CA VAL A 88 -17.37 -21.88 6.78
C VAL A 88 -16.32 -20.83 6.44
N GLU A 89 -16.39 -19.65 7.06
CA GLU A 89 -15.45 -18.56 6.84
C GLU A 89 -14.00 -18.98 7.15
N LYS A 90 -13.78 -19.55 8.35
CA LYS A 90 -12.48 -20.14 8.75
C LYS A 90 -12.03 -21.26 7.82
N HIS A 91 -12.97 -22.06 7.32
CA HIS A 91 -12.66 -23.12 6.37
C HIS A 91 -12.23 -22.56 5.01
N ILE A 92 -12.95 -21.58 4.46
CA ILE A 92 -12.60 -20.91 3.20
C ILE A 92 -11.23 -20.24 3.36
N LEU A 93 -10.97 -19.56 4.48
CA LEU A 93 -9.66 -18.96 4.76
C LEU A 93 -8.53 -20.00 4.70
N LYS A 94 -8.72 -21.15 5.37
CA LYS A 94 -7.67 -22.18 5.51
C LYS A 94 -7.51 -23.06 4.27
N GLN A 95 -8.58 -23.32 3.52
CA GLN A 95 -8.60 -24.32 2.43
C GLN A 95 -8.76 -23.69 1.04
N HIS A 96 -9.31 -22.48 0.97
CA HIS A 96 -9.64 -21.74 -0.25
C HIS A 96 -9.14 -20.28 -0.17
N GLY A 97 -8.02 -20.07 0.50
CA GLY A 97 -7.47 -18.73 0.81
C GLY A 97 -6.98 -17.94 -0.41
N GLN A 98 -7.08 -18.50 -1.63
CA GLN A 98 -6.73 -17.80 -2.86
C GLN A 98 -7.57 -16.53 -3.05
N GLY A 99 -8.88 -16.57 -2.76
CA GLY A 99 -9.74 -15.40 -2.87
C GLY A 99 -9.34 -14.26 -1.92
N LEU A 100 -8.82 -14.57 -0.72
CA LEU A 100 -8.31 -13.54 0.17
C LEU A 100 -7.11 -12.81 -0.43
N LYS A 101 -6.19 -13.55 -1.07
CA LYS A 101 -5.01 -12.97 -1.73
C LYS A 101 -5.43 -12.02 -2.85
N GLU A 102 -6.41 -12.41 -3.65
CA GLU A 102 -6.97 -11.58 -4.73
C GLU A 102 -7.61 -10.31 -4.18
N ILE A 103 -8.41 -10.40 -3.11
CA ILE A 103 -8.99 -9.21 -2.45
C ILE A 103 -7.90 -8.27 -1.94
N VAL A 104 -6.87 -8.79 -1.27
CA VAL A 104 -5.75 -8.00 -0.77
C VAL A 104 -5.01 -7.31 -1.92
N GLU A 105 -4.78 -8.02 -3.02
CA GLU A 105 -4.11 -7.48 -4.19
C GLU A 105 -4.92 -6.34 -4.82
N GLU A 106 -6.23 -6.52 -5.00
CA GLU A 106 -7.11 -5.48 -5.55
C GLU A 106 -7.17 -4.24 -4.66
N LEU A 107 -7.30 -4.42 -3.34
CA LEU A 107 -7.25 -3.29 -2.39
C LEU A 107 -5.88 -2.58 -2.44
N GLY A 108 -4.79 -3.32 -2.61
CA GLY A 108 -3.46 -2.77 -2.82
C GLY A 108 -3.38 -1.91 -4.09
N LYS A 109 -3.94 -2.38 -5.20
CA LYS A 109 -4.01 -1.65 -6.48
C LYS A 109 -4.86 -0.38 -6.36
N GLU A 110 -6.03 -0.47 -5.73
CA GLU A 110 -6.91 0.68 -5.46
C GLU A 110 -6.15 1.76 -4.68
N ARG A 111 -5.46 1.38 -3.61
CA ARG A 111 -4.68 2.29 -2.76
C ARG A 111 -3.52 2.97 -3.48
N VAL A 112 -2.75 2.21 -4.27
CA VAL A 112 -1.65 2.76 -5.09
C VAL A 112 -2.20 3.75 -6.12
N ARG A 113 -3.32 3.42 -6.76
CA ARG A 113 -3.98 4.30 -7.74
C ARG A 113 -4.44 5.60 -7.10
N GLU A 114 -5.08 5.54 -5.93
CA GLU A 114 -5.51 6.72 -5.20
C GLU A 114 -4.34 7.61 -4.80
N ALA A 115 -3.26 7.02 -4.27
CA ALA A 115 -2.05 7.75 -3.92
C ALA A 115 -1.43 8.44 -5.14
N PHE A 116 -1.38 7.74 -6.28
CA PHE A 116 -0.89 8.31 -7.54
C PHE A 116 -1.74 9.49 -8.01
N LEU A 117 -3.06 9.35 -8.01
CA LEU A 117 -3.98 10.42 -8.43
C LEU A 117 -3.97 11.61 -7.46
N ALA A 118 -3.78 11.37 -6.17
CA ALA A 118 -3.60 12.43 -5.18
C ALA A 118 -2.29 13.21 -5.42
N ALA A 119 -1.20 12.51 -5.71
CA ALA A 119 0.09 13.13 -6.02
C ALA A 119 0.05 13.94 -7.34
N ALA A 120 -0.67 13.47 -8.34
CA ALA A 120 -0.84 14.18 -9.61
C ALA A 120 -1.59 15.51 -9.49
N LYS A 121 -2.36 15.72 -8.41
CA LYS A 121 -3.04 16.99 -8.09
C LYS A 121 -2.16 17.98 -7.30
N GLY A 122 -0.86 17.74 -7.19
CA GLY A 122 0.08 18.64 -6.53
C GLY A 122 0.21 20.00 -7.24
N PRO A 123 0.64 21.05 -6.53
CA PRO A 123 0.68 22.42 -7.06
C PRO A 123 1.64 22.52 -8.25
N GLY A 124 1.12 22.81 -9.45
CA GLY A 124 1.94 23.10 -10.63
C GLY A 124 1.52 22.44 -11.95
N TRP A 125 0.37 21.77 -12.01
CA TRP A 125 -0.18 21.20 -13.26
C TRP A 125 -1.54 21.84 -13.66
N ASP A 126 -1.64 23.17 -13.55
CA ASP A 126 -2.68 23.99 -14.22
C ASP A 126 -2.01 24.93 -15.23
#